data_AF-A0A7K2MWU8-F1
#
_entry.id   AF-A0A7K2MWU8-F1
#
_cell.length_a   1.000
_cell.length_b   1.000
_cell.length_c   1.000
_cell.angle_alpha   90.00
_cell.angle_beta   90.00
_cell.angle_gamma   90.00
#
_symmetry.space_group_name_H-M   'P 1'
#
loop_
_entity.id
_entity.type
_entity.pdbx_description
1 polymer ?
#
loop_
_entity_poly.entity_id
_entity_poly.type
_entity_poly.pdbx_seq_one_letter_code
_entity_poly.pdbx_strand_id
1 'polypeptide(L)'
;MNVSLSVWLLTVAALCVLVAADFFIGRRPHDVSLREAGIWTAVWVVLACLFGAGLLVFRGGGPGGEFFAGYITEKSLSVDNLFVFVLIMAKFAVPSQYQ
;
A
#
# COMPACT_ATOMS: atom_id res chain seq x y z
N MET A 1 15.99 19.92 -7.98
CA MET A 1 15.14 18.97 -8.71
C MET A 1 13.89 19.70 -9.19
N ASN A 2 13.75 19.97 -10.49
CA ASN A 2 12.53 20.59 -11.03
C ASN A 2 11.68 19.48 -11.65
N VAL A 3 10.78 18.91 -10.86
CA VAL A 3 9.79 17.95 -11.37
C VAL A 3 8.69 18.76 -12.05
N SER A 4 8.41 18.47 -13.33
CA SER A 4 7.41 19.21 -14.10
C SER A 4 6.05 19.19 -13.40
N LEU A 5 5.36 20.34 -13.41
CA LEU A 5 4.01 20.48 -12.86
C LEU A 5 3.05 19.43 -13.46
N SER A 6 3.25 19.07 -14.74
CA SER A 6 2.48 18.02 -15.40
C SER A 6 2.62 16.65 -14.74
N VAL A 7 3.82 16.29 -14.26
CA VAL A 7 4.06 15.02 -13.56
C VAL A 7 3.36 15.00 -12.21
N TRP A 8 3.36 16.14 -11.50
CA TRP A 8 2.62 16.29 -10.25
C TRP A 8 1.12 16.16 -10.46
N LEU A 9 0.56 16.89 -11.42
CA LEU A 9 -0.87 16.85 -11.74
C LEU A 9 -1.31 15.45 -12.18
N LEU A 10 -0.50 14.76 -12.99
CA LEU A 10 -0.82 13.42 -13.47
C LEU A 10 -0.76 12.40 -12.33
N THR A 11 0.24 12.48 -11.44
CA THR A 11 0.35 11.60 -10.27
C THR A 11 -0.82 11.78 -9.31
N VAL A 12 -1.18 13.03 -9.00
CA VAL A 12 -2.31 13.34 -8.12
C VAL A 12 -3.62 12.89 -8.75
N ALA A 13 -3.84 13.16 -10.03
CA ALA A 13 -5.04 12.72 -10.73
C ALA A 13 -5.15 11.18 -10.74
N ALA A 14 -4.06 10.47 -11.02
CA ALA A 14 -4.02 9.00 -11.00
C ALA A 14 -4.34 8.45 -9.59
N LEU A 15 -3.79 9.06 -8.54
CA LEU A 15 -4.10 8.70 -7.15
C LEU A 15 -5.59 8.91 -6.83
N CYS A 16 -6.15 10.07 -7.20
CA CYS A 16 -7.58 10.35 -7.00
C CYS A 16 -8.47 9.34 -7.73
N VAL A 17 -8.11 8.96 -8.96
CA VAL A 17 -8.84 7.94 -9.74
C VAL A 17 -8.78 6.58 -9.06
N LEU A 18 -7.60 6.16 -8.58
CA LEU A 18 -7.44 4.90 -7.86
C LEU A 18 -8.29 4.87 -6.57
N VAL A 19 -8.23 5.94 -5.78
CA VAL A 19 -9.05 6.06 -4.54
C VAL A 19 -10.54 6.04 -4.86
N ALA A 20 -10.97 6.75 -5.90
CA ALA A 20 -12.37 6.74 -6.32
C ALA A 20 -12.80 5.33 -6.74
N ALA A 21 -11.99 4.66 -7.58
CA ALA A 21 -12.27 3.29 -8.01
C ALA A 21 -12.38 2.32 -6.83
N ASP A 22 -11.49 2.44 -5.85
CA ASP A 22 -11.51 1.62 -4.63
C ASP A 22 -12.82 1.82 -3.84
N PHE A 23 -13.25 3.07 -3.66
CA PHE A 23 -14.54 3.41 -3.02
C PHE A 23 -15.77 2.86 -3.78
N PHE A 24 -15.69 2.76 -5.10
CA PHE A 24 -16.78 2.19 -5.90
C PHE A 24 -16.83 0.66 -5.81
N ILE A 25 -15.66 0.01 -5.77
CA ILE A 25 -15.54 -1.46 -5.76
C ILE A 25 -15.77 -2.03 -4.35
N GLY A 26 -15.28 -1.37 -3.30
CA GLY A 26 -15.33 -1.82 -1.90
C GLY A 26 -16.72 -1.77 -1.23
N ARG A 27 -17.80 -1.56 -1.99
CA ARG A 27 -19.17 -1.38 -1.43
C ARG A 27 -19.80 -2.65 -0.87
N ARG A 28 -19.16 -3.81 -1.00
CA ARG A 28 -19.68 -5.08 -0.48
C ARG A 28 -18.77 -5.59 0.63
N PRO A 29 -19.26 -5.60 1.89
CA PRO A 29 -18.54 -6.26 2.97
C PRO A 29 -18.40 -7.74 2.62
N HIS A 30 -17.17 -8.23 2.62
CA HIS A 30 -16.85 -9.64 2.45
C HIS A 30 -15.86 -10.01 3.55
N ASP A 31 -16.07 -11.16 4.20
CA ASP A 31 -15.12 -11.66 5.19
C ASP A 31 -13.83 -12.04 4.48
N VAL A 32 -12.79 -11.23 4.65
CA VAL A 32 -11.50 -11.43 3.99
C VAL A 32 -10.78 -12.58 4.69
N SER A 33 -10.63 -13.70 4.00
CA SER A 33 -9.87 -14.84 4.57
C SER A 33 -8.38 -14.50 4.69
N LEU A 34 -7.69 -15.13 5.64
CA LEU A 34 -6.23 -14.94 5.84
C LEU A 34 -5.43 -15.22 4.55
N ARG A 35 -5.89 -16.20 3.75
CA ARG A 35 -5.28 -16.58 2.48
C ARG A 35 -5.44 -15.49 1.43
N GLU A 36 -6.63 -14.91 1.33
CA GLU A 36 -6.93 -13.82 0.41
C GLU A 36 -6.16 -12.54 0.79
N ALA A 37 -6.14 -12.18 2.08
CA ALA A 37 -5.35 -11.05 2.57
C ALA A 37 -3.85 -11.20 2.29
N GLY A 38 -3.31 -12.42 2.44
CA GLY A 38 -1.92 -12.73 2.11
C GLY A 38 -1.63 -12.59 0.61
N ILE A 39 -2.52 -13.08 -0.25
CA ILE A 39 -2.39 -12.94 -1.71
C ILE A 39 -2.40 -11.48 -2.11
N TRP A 40 -3.38 -10.70 -1.64
CA TRP A 40 -3.45 -9.26 -1.93
C TRP A 40 -2.20 -8.52 -1.45
N THR A 41 -1.71 -8.84 -0.25
CA THR A 41 -0.47 -8.26 0.26
C THR A 41 0.71 -8.56 -0.66
N ALA A 42 0.85 -9.81 -1.12
CA ALA A 42 1.92 -10.20 -2.03
C ALA A 42 1.81 -9.48 -3.39
N VAL A 43 0.59 -9.36 -3.94
CA VAL A 43 0.35 -8.64 -5.21
C VAL A 43 0.81 -7.18 -5.09
N TRP A 44 0.42 -6.48 -4.03
CA TRP A 44 0.82 -5.09 -3.81
C TRP A 44 2.33 -4.93 -3.60
N VAL A 45 2.97 -5.85 -2.87
CA VAL A 45 4.43 -5.86 -2.69
C VAL A 45 5.14 -6.06 -4.02
N VAL A 46 4.68 -6.99 -4.85
CA VAL A 46 5.26 -7.24 -6.19
C VAL A 46 5.12 -6.01 -7.08
N LEU A 47 3.95 -5.37 -7.11
CA LEU A 47 3.74 -4.14 -7.87
C LEU A 47 4.66 -3.01 -7.43
N ALA A 48 4.84 -2.82 -6.11
CA ALA A 48 5.79 -1.84 -5.57
C ALA A 48 7.23 -2.16 -5.99
N CYS A 49 7.65 -3.42 -5.91
CA CYS A 49 8.97 -3.86 -6.34
C CYS A 49 9.19 -3.64 -7.85
N LEU A 50 8.20 -3.95 -8.69
CA LEU A 50 8.27 -3.71 -10.13
C LEU A 50 8.40 -2.22 -10.46
N PHE A 51 7.65 -1.36 -9.76
CA PHE A 51 7.76 0.09 -9.93
C PHE A 51 9.13 0.62 -9.48
N GLY A 52 9.63 0.17 -8.33
CA GLY A 52 10.96 0.54 -7.84
C GLY A 52 12.09 0.05 -8.75
N ALA A 53 11.99 -1.16 -9.30
CA ALA A 53 12.91 -1.67 -10.31
C ALA A 53 12.85 -0.84 -11.60
N GLY A 54 11.66 -0.44 -12.05
CA GLY A 54 11.49 0.49 -13.16
C GLY A 54 12.18 1.83 -12.90
N LEU A 55 12.04 2.40 -11.70
CA LEU A 55 12.74 3.62 -11.28
C LEU A 55 14.26 3.47 -11.34
N LEU A 56 14.80 2.34 -10.87
CA LEU A 56 16.23 2.06 -10.95
C LEU A 56 16.74 2.02 -12.39
N VAL A 57 15.98 1.42 -13.30
CA VAL A 57 16.34 1.31 -14.73
C VAL A 57 16.21 2.63 -15.47
N PHE A 58 15.11 3.38 -15.28
CA PHE A 58 14.80 4.59 -16.06
C PHE A 58 15.35 5.89 -15.47
N ARG A 59 15.54 5.96 -14.14
CA ARG A 59 15.96 7.17 -13.41
C ARG A 59 17.26 7.00 -12.61
N GLY A 60 17.83 5.80 -12.58
CA GLY A 60 19.09 5.50 -11.91
C GLY A 60 18.95 5.19 -10.41
N GLY A 61 20.09 4.91 -9.77
CA GLY A 61 20.15 4.39 -8.39
C GLY A 61 19.62 5.32 -7.30
N GLY A 62 19.71 6.64 -7.48
CA GLY A 62 19.27 7.62 -6.47
C GLY A 62 17.75 7.57 -6.24
N PRO A 63 16.92 7.92 -7.24
CA PRO A 63 15.46 7.92 -7.09
C PRO A 63 14.86 6.54 -6.79
N GLY A 64 15.48 5.47 -7.29
CA GLY A 64 15.05 4.10 -6.95
C GLY A 64 15.34 3.73 -5.49
N GLY A 65 16.51 4.12 -4.97
CA GLY A 65 16.86 3.94 -3.56
C GLY A 65 15.94 4.70 -2.62
N GLU A 66 15.64 5.97 -2.93
CA GLU A 66 14.69 6.79 -2.17
C GLU A 66 13.29 6.16 -2.14
N PHE A 67 12.82 5.63 -3.28
CA PHE A 67 11.53 4.93 -3.34
C PHE A 67 11.50 3.69 -2.44
N PHE A 68 12.51 2.82 -2.52
CA PHE A 68 12.55 1.61 -1.69
C PHE A 68 12.70 1.92 -0.20
N ALA A 69 13.53 2.92 0.14
CA ALA A 69 13.68 3.38 1.52
C ALA A 69 12.33 3.87 2.08
N GLY A 70 11.64 4.76 1.34
CA GLY A 70 10.31 5.23 1.73
C GLY A 70 9.30 4.10 1.82
N TYR A 71 9.23 3.22 0.81
CA TYR A 71 8.29 2.11 0.78
C TYR A 71 8.45 1.17 1.97
N ILE A 72 9.68 0.77 2.32
CA ILE A 72 9.95 -0.12 3.45
C ILE A 72 9.61 0.58 4.78
N THR A 73 9.97 1.85 4.94
CA THR A 73 9.64 2.64 6.13
C THR A 73 8.13 2.73 6.34
N GLU A 74 7.38 3.14 5.32
CA GLU A 74 5.92 3.24 5.37
C GLU A 74 5.25 1.90 5.62
N LYS A 75 5.73 0.83 4.94
CA LYS A 75 5.19 -0.52 5.15
C LYS A 75 5.43 -1.02 6.58
N SER A 76 6.60 -0.72 7.15
CA SER A 76 6.93 -1.11 8.53
C SER A 76 6.03 -0.40 9.54
N LEU A 77 5.78 0.91 9.35
CA LEU A 77 4.86 1.69 10.18
C LEU A 77 3.42 1.17 10.10
N SER A 78 2.96 0.77 8.90
CA SER A 78 1.63 0.18 8.72
C SER A 78 1.48 -1.18 9.42
N VAL A 79 2.52 -2.04 9.35
CA VAL A 79 2.51 -3.37 9.98
C VAL A 79 2.59 -3.29 11.51
N ASP A 80 3.40 -2.38 12.05
CA ASP A 80 3.50 -2.14 13.51
C ASP A 80 2.13 -1.76 14.09
N ASN A 81 1.44 -0.83 13.44
CA ASN A 81 0.09 -0.41 13.82
C ASN A 81 -0.91 -1.58 13.76
N LEU A 82 -0.92 -2.37 12.69
CA LEU A 82 -1.81 -3.53 12.56
C LEU A 82 -1.55 -4.56 13.67
N PHE A 83 -0.27 -4.83 13.99
CA PHE A 83 0.10 -5.79 15.03
C PHE A 83 -0.43 -5.38 16.39
N VAL A 84 -0.28 -4.10 16.76
CA VAL A 84 -0.81 -3.56 18.01
C VAL A 84 -2.33 -3.71 18.07
N PHE A 85 -3.05 -3.37 17.00
CA PHE A 85 -4.51 -3.52 16.94
C PHE A 85 -4.97 -4.97 17.12
N VAL A 86 -4.34 -5.92 16.41
CA VAL A 86 -4.68 -7.34 16.52
C VAL A 86 -4.42 -7.87 17.93
N LEU A 87 -3.31 -7.46 18.57
CA LEU A 87 -2.99 -7.86 19.95
C LEU A 87 -4.05 -7.35 20.94
N ILE A 88 -4.47 -6.09 20.81
CA ILE A 88 -5.50 -5.48 21.67
C ILE A 88 -6.83 -6.20 21.47
N MET A 89 -7.28 -6.40 20.24
CA MET A 89 -8.55 -7.09 19.94
C MET A 89 -8.55 -8.53 20.44
N ALA A 90 -7.43 -9.24 20.30
CA ALA A 90 -7.25 -10.58 20.85
C ALA A 90 -7.33 -10.60 22.38
N LYS A 91 -6.74 -9.61 23.07
CA LYS A 91 -6.80 -9.50 24.53
C LYS A 91 -8.20 -9.25 25.07
N PHE A 92 -9.02 -8.50 24.33
CA PHE A 92 -10.43 -8.26 24.68
C PHE A 92 -11.39 -9.31 24.11
N ALA A 93 -10.88 -10.35 23.45
CA ALA A 93 -11.68 -11.39 22.80
C ALA A 93 -12.78 -10.83 21.88
N VAL A 94 -12.46 -9.76 21.13
CA VAL A 94 -13.40 -9.15 20.18
C VAL A 94 -13.77 -10.19 19.13
N PRO A 95 -15.05 -10.52 18.92
CA PRO A 95 -15.47 -11.47 17.90
C PRO A 95 -14.96 -11.07 16.51
N SER A 96 -14.50 -12.02 15.69
CA SER A 96 -13.87 -11.76 14.38
C SER A 96 -14.75 -10.99 13.39
N GLN A 97 -16.07 -11.09 13.53
CA GLN A 97 -17.05 -10.30 12.76
C GLN A 97 -17.00 -8.78 13.07
N TYR A 98 -16.31 -8.39 14.13
CA TYR A 98 -16.12 -6.99 14.58
C TYR A 98 -14.63 -6.60 14.68
N GLN A 99 -13.72 -7.46 14.21
CA GLN A 99 -12.28 -7.17 14.11
C GLN A 99 -11.97 -6.51 12.77
#